data_AF-S2E924-F1
#
_entry.id   AF-S2E924-F1
#
_cell.length_a   1.000
_cell.length_b   1.000
_cell.length_c   1.000
_cell.angle_alpha   90.00
_cell.angle_beta   90.00
_cell.angle_gamma   90.00
#
_symmetry.space_group_name_H-M   'P 1'
#
loop_
_entity.id
_entity.type
_entity.pdbx_description
1 polymer ?
#
loop_
_entity_poly.entity_id
_entity_poly.type
_entity_poly.pdbx_seq_one_letter_code
_entity_poly.pdbx_strand_id
1 'polypeptide(L)'
;VIAPTGSGKTECSVIPIFSLVKKSKKIGKIKVLYITPLRALNRDVFRRITKYAQSNELSIEIRHGDTTQTARRKISENPPDVLITTPETLVILLTQIKMLNALSELEWIIIDEVHELLGSERGSQLSLSIERLQLNSKFSLTKIGLSATVGNIEEAGKFVVGTKRKCQIIRDTSIRKYDVEVKFVTGTISDVAEKIIEYVLELNLDSPVLLFTNTRGEAEFLASILKEKSTISIELHHGSLSKEVREDTELSLREGTWNCSLYLFT
;
A
#
# COMPACT_ATOMS: atom_id res chain seq x y z
N VAL A 1 11.01 -8.83 -6.15
CA VAL A 1 11.98 -7.94 -5.47
C VAL A 1 11.71 -8.03 -3.98
N ILE A 2 12.71 -8.44 -3.22
CA ILE A 2 12.67 -8.50 -1.75
C ILE A 2 13.71 -7.53 -1.23
N ALA A 3 13.28 -6.56 -0.45
CA ALA A 3 14.19 -5.60 0.18
C ALA A 3 13.53 -4.95 1.39
N PRO A 4 14.25 -4.34 2.34
CA PRO A 4 13.64 -3.69 3.51
C PRO A 4 12.68 -2.54 3.16
N THR A 5 11.76 -2.16 4.05
CA THR A 5 10.93 -0.95 3.87
C THR A 5 11.82 0.29 3.77
N GLY A 6 11.48 1.19 2.85
CA GLY A 6 12.26 2.41 2.58
C GLY A 6 13.48 2.24 1.67
N SER A 7 13.75 1.05 1.11
CA SER A 7 14.90 0.84 0.21
C SER A 7 14.64 1.13 -1.28
N GLY A 8 13.52 1.77 -1.63
CA GLY A 8 13.21 2.13 -3.02
C GLY A 8 12.70 0.98 -3.91
N LYS A 9 12.14 -0.08 -3.31
CA LYS A 9 11.55 -1.24 -4.05
C LYS A 9 10.59 -0.82 -5.16
N THR A 10 9.70 0.12 -4.86
CA THR A 10 8.70 0.58 -5.82
C THR A 10 9.37 1.29 -6.99
N GLU A 11 10.27 2.23 -6.75
CA GLU A 11 11.04 2.98 -7.76
C GLU A 11 11.79 2.05 -8.71
N CYS A 12 12.46 1.04 -8.15
CA CYS A 12 13.17 0.02 -8.92
C CYS A 12 12.25 -0.70 -9.93
N SER A 13 10.96 -0.83 -9.63
CA SER A 13 9.98 -1.40 -10.54
C SER A 13 9.37 -0.36 -11.50
N VAL A 14 8.85 0.75 -10.97
CA VAL A 14 8.01 1.66 -11.77
C VAL A 14 8.80 2.50 -12.77
N ILE A 15 10.00 2.95 -12.41
CA ILE A 15 10.81 3.83 -13.27
C ILE A 15 11.15 3.15 -14.62
N PRO A 16 11.74 1.94 -14.65
CA PRO A 16 12.04 1.27 -15.92
C PRO A 16 10.77 0.91 -16.69
N ILE A 17 9.71 0.45 -16.01
CA ILE A 17 8.45 0.08 -16.67
C ILE A 17 7.81 1.28 -17.35
N PHE A 18 7.74 2.43 -16.68
CA PHE A 18 7.15 3.63 -17.24
C PHE A 18 7.91 4.14 -18.46
N SER A 19 9.25 4.04 -18.44
CA SER A 19 10.08 4.37 -19.61
C SER A 19 9.81 3.47 -20.81
N LEU A 20 9.56 2.18 -20.58
CA LEU A 20 9.19 1.23 -21.63
C LEU A 20 7.77 1.48 -22.16
N VAL A 21 6.80 1.64 -21.24
CA VAL A 21 5.39 1.86 -21.57
C VAL A 21 5.18 3.18 -22.31
N LYS A 22 5.97 4.22 -22.03
CA LYS A 22 5.95 5.47 -22.80
C LYS A 22 6.03 5.23 -24.31
N LYS A 23 6.78 4.21 -24.74
CA LYS A 23 7.00 3.87 -26.16
C LYS A 23 5.89 3.02 -26.77
N SER A 24 5.08 2.33 -25.94
CA SER A 24 4.02 1.41 -26.39
C SER A 24 2.60 1.84 -26.00
N LYS A 25 2.45 2.96 -25.27
CA LYS A 25 1.15 3.44 -24.77
C LYS A 25 0.15 3.68 -25.91
N LYS A 26 -1.12 3.44 -25.61
CA LYS A 26 -2.22 3.59 -26.57
C LYS A 26 -3.44 4.13 -25.86
N ILE A 27 -4.07 5.13 -26.48
CA ILE A 27 -5.25 5.79 -25.93
C ILE A 27 -6.35 4.76 -25.63
N GLY A 28 -6.92 4.87 -24.43
CA GLY A 28 -7.99 4.00 -23.95
C GLY A 28 -7.55 2.58 -23.57
N LYS A 29 -6.23 2.35 -23.42
CA LYS A 29 -5.68 1.06 -22.98
C LYS A 29 -4.84 1.24 -21.71
N ILE A 30 -5.06 0.33 -20.76
CA ILE A 30 -4.25 0.21 -19.56
C ILE A 30 -3.08 -0.72 -19.87
N LYS A 31 -1.86 -0.23 -19.69
CA LYS A 31 -0.60 -0.95 -19.95
C LYS A 31 0.04 -1.48 -18.68
N VAL A 32 -0.18 -0.80 -17.55
CA VAL A 32 0.34 -1.19 -16.24
C VAL A 32 -0.79 -1.28 -15.22
N LEU A 33 -0.84 -2.40 -14.51
CA LEU A 33 -1.72 -2.60 -13.36
C LEU A 33 -0.87 -2.71 -12.09
N TYR A 34 -1.04 -1.77 -11.17
CA TYR A 34 -0.40 -1.78 -9.87
C TYR A 34 -1.40 -2.23 -8.81
N ILE A 35 -1.13 -3.34 -8.15
CA ILE A 35 -2.03 -3.98 -7.19
C ILE A 35 -1.42 -3.84 -5.80
N THR A 36 -2.17 -3.27 -4.87
CA THR A 36 -1.74 -3.08 -3.48
C THR A 36 -2.84 -3.58 -2.53
N PRO A 37 -2.50 -4.46 -1.56
CA PRO A 37 -3.48 -5.08 -0.67
C PRO A 37 -4.00 -4.13 0.40
N LEU A 38 -3.27 -3.07 0.75
CA LEU A 38 -3.60 -2.15 1.85
C LEU A 38 -4.07 -0.79 1.34
N ARG A 39 -5.32 -0.43 1.65
CA ARG A 39 -5.98 0.78 1.12
C ARG A 39 -5.29 2.09 1.52
N ALA A 40 -4.80 2.18 2.76
CA ALA A 40 -4.09 3.36 3.26
C ALA A 40 -2.79 3.60 2.46
N LEU A 41 -2.07 2.52 2.15
CA LEU A 41 -0.83 2.57 1.37
C LEU A 41 -1.04 3.03 -0.07
N ASN A 42 -2.23 2.80 -0.64
CA ASN A 42 -2.50 3.12 -2.05
C ASN A 42 -2.30 4.60 -2.37
N ARG A 43 -2.65 5.52 -1.45
CA ARG A 43 -2.54 6.97 -1.69
C ARG A 43 -1.11 7.44 -1.69
N ASP A 44 -0.32 6.95 -0.73
CA ASP A 44 1.09 7.28 -0.63
C ASP A 44 1.86 6.76 -1.84
N VAL A 45 1.61 5.50 -2.21
CA VAL A 45 2.16 4.92 -3.45
C VAL A 45 1.70 5.74 -4.66
N PHE A 46 0.40 6.04 -4.79
CA PHE A 46 -0.14 6.82 -5.90
C PHE A 46 0.56 8.18 -6.03
N ARG A 47 0.66 8.96 -4.95
CA ARG A 47 1.32 10.27 -4.97
C ARG A 47 2.79 10.14 -5.37
N ARG A 48 3.49 9.12 -4.85
CA ARG A 48 4.91 8.89 -5.10
C ARG A 48 5.17 8.52 -6.56
N ILE A 49 4.40 7.56 -7.10
CA ILE A 49 4.61 7.06 -8.46
C ILE A 49 4.02 7.97 -9.53
N THR A 50 3.04 8.81 -9.19
CA THR A 50 2.44 9.79 -10.12
C THR A 50 3.48 10.72 -10.73
N LYS A 51 4.48 11.18 -9.95
CA LYS A 51 5.56 12.02 -10.47
C LYS A 51 6.35 11.34 -11.59
N TYR A 52 6.65 10.05 -11.43
CA TYR A 52 7.37 9.27 -12.45
C TYR A 52 6.49 8.99 -13.67
N ALA A 53 5.20 8.72 -13.48
CA ALA A 53 4.25 8.54 -14.57
C ALA A 53 4.13 9.81 -15.41
N GLN A 54 3.91 10.96 -14.78
CA GLN A 54 3.80 12.27 -15.44
C GLN A 54 5.09 12.66 -16.17
N SER A 55 6.26 12.41 -15.58
CA SER A 55 7.55 12.64 -16.23
C SER A 55 7.75 11.79 -17.50
N ASN A 56 7.01 10.66 -17.61
CA ASN A 56 6.97 9.81 -18.80
C ASN A 56 5.71 10.05 -19.66
N GLU A 57 4.98 11.14 -19.42
CA GLU A 57 3.73 11.49 -20.11
C GLU A 57 2.66 10.37 -20.01
N LEU A 58 2.64 9.64 -18.91
CA LEU A 58 1.66 8.59 -18.64
C LEU A 58 0.54 9.13 -17.75
N SER A 59 -0.69 8.80 -18.13
CA SER A 59 -1.87 9.00 -17.30
C SER A 59 -1.93 7.90 -16.23
N ILE A 60 -2.26 8.30 -15.00
CA ILE A 60 -2.34 7.41 -13.84
C ILE A 60 -3.58 7.73 -13.02
N GLU A 61 -4.33 6.70 -12.65
CA GLU A 61 -5.52 6.84 -11.80
C GLU A 61 -5.55 5.73 -10.76
N ILE A 62 -6.29 5.98 -9.67
CA ILE A 62 -6.51 5.03 -8.58
C ILE A 62 -7.98 4.57 -8.57
N ARG A 63 -8.18 3.25 -8.52
CA ARG A 63 -9.51 2.64 -8.41
C ARG A 63 -9.55 1.60 -7.30
N HIS A 64 -10.32 1.90 -6.25
CA HIS A 64 -10.55 1.04 -5.10
C HIS A 64 -11.99 1.23 -4.56
N GLY A 65 -12.31 0.59 -3.43
CA GLY A 65 -13.62 0.71 -2.77
C GLY A 65 -14.13 2.14 -2.55
N ASP A 66 -13.27 3.09 -2.15
CA ASP A 66 -13.68 4.49 -1.86
C ASP A 66 -13.70 5.39 -3.11
N THR A 67 -13.42 4.86 -4.31
CA THR A 67 -13.46 5.68 -5.53
C THR A 67 -14.92 6.04 -5.82
N THR A 68 -15.23 7.34 -5.97
CA THR A 68 -16.59 7.82 -6.21
C THR A 68 -17.16 7.27 -7.51
N GLN A 69 -18.50 7.17 -7.64
CA GLN A 69 -19.11 6.72 -8.89
C GLN A 69 -18.68 7.58 -10.10
N THR A 70 -18.59 8.89 -9.92
CA THR A 70 -18.13 9.82 -10.95
C THR A 70 -16.71 9.50 -11.42
N ALA A 71 -15.78 9.28 -10.48
CA ALA A 71 -14.40 8.89 -10.82
C ALA A 71 -14.33 7.50 -11.47
N ARG A 72 -15.13 6.53 -10.98
CA ARG A 72 -15.23 5.20 -11.61
C ARG A 72 -15.70 5.30 -13.06
N ARG A 73 -16.71 6.12 -13.34
CA ARG A 73 -17.22 6.36 -14.69
C ARG A 73 -16.16 6.99 -15.57
N LYS A 74 -15.48 8.04 -15.09
CA LYS A 74 -14.38 8.72 -15.81
C LYS A 74 -13.28 7.73 -16.20
N ILE A 75 -12.83 6.87 -15.28
CA ILE A 75 -11.81 5.84 -15.54
C ILE A 75 -12.30 4.84 -16.58
N SER A 76 -13.58 4.45 -16.56
CA SER A 76 -14.12 3.49 -17.53
C SER A 76 -14.36 4.10 -18.91
N GLU A 77 -14.61 5.40 -19.01
CA GLU A 77 -14.77 6.14 -20.27
C GLU A 77 -13.42 6.54 -20.88
N ASN A 78 -12.47 6.96 -20.03
CA ASN A 78 -11.11 7.33 -20.41
C ASN A 78 -10.10 6.56 -19.55
N PRO A 79 -9.81 5.28 -19.89
CA PRO A 79 -8.87 4.47 -19.14
C PRO A 79 -7.46 5.08 -19.11
N PRO A 80 -6.76 5.07 -17.95
CA PRO A 80 -5.40 5.55 -17.83
C PRO A 80 -4.39 4.56 -18.43
N ASP A 81 -3.16 5.00 -18.64
CA ASP A 81 -2.04 4.12 -19.01
C ASP A 81 -1.63 3.22 -17.84
N VAL A 82 -1.71 3.76 -16.62
CA VAL A 82 -1.40 3.09 -15.34
C VAL A 82 -2.61 3.11 -14.42
N LEU A 83 -3.06 1.93 -13.98
CA LEU A 83 -4.15 1.81 -13.01
C LEU A 83 -3.64 1.23 -11.69
N ILE A 84 -3.84 1.96 -10.59
CA ILE A 84 -3.62 1.42 -9.24
C ILE A 84 -4.94 0.86 -8.70
N THR A 85 -4.93 -0.37 -8.17
CA THR A 85 -6.13 -1.02 -7.66
C THR A 85 -5.86 -1.98 -6.50
N THR A 86 -6.93 -2.54 -5.94
CA THR A 86 -6.87 -3.61 -4.93
C THR A 86 -7.30 -4.94 -5.54
N PRO A 87 -6.93 -6.10 -4.94
CA PRO A 87 -7.38 -7.41 -5.40
C PRO A 87 -8.91 -7.52 -5.57
N GLU A 88 -9.67 -7.00 -4.61
CA GLU A 88 -11.13 -7.07 -4.60
C GLU A 88 -11.73 -6.19 -5.72
N THR A 89 -11.13 -5.02 -5.96
CA THR A 89 -11.57 -4.13 -7.02
C THR A 89 -11.25 -4.70 -8.39
N LEU A 90 -10.11 -5.38 -8.54
CA LEU A 90 -9.76 -6.08 -9.78
C LEU A 90 -10.82 -7.11 -10.17
N VAL A 91 -11.35 -7.87 -9.21
CA VAL A 91 -12.41 -8.86 -9.48
C VAL A 91 -13.63 -8.19 -10.10
N ILE A 92 -14.02 -7.01 -9.60
CA ILE A 92 -15.13 -6.21 -10.15
C ILE A 92 -14.79 -5.68 -11.55
N LEU A 93 -13.54 -5.24 -11.78
CA LEU A 93 -13.11 -4.77 -13.09
C LEU A 93 -13.21 -5.86 -14.16
N LEU A 94 -12.88 -7.10 -13.80
CA LEU A 94 -12.91 -8.26 -14.69
C LEU A 94 -14.34 -8.72 -15.07
N THR A 95 -15.39 -8.15 -14.49
CA THR A 95 -16.78 -8.42 -14.90
C THR A 95 -17.32 -7.37 -15.87
N GLN A 96 -16.58 -6.27 -16.10
CA GLN A 96 -17.04 -5.14 -16.89
C GLN A 96 -16.45 -5.18 -18.31
N ILE A 97 -17.29 -5.32 -19.34
CA ILE A 97 -16.86 -5.41 -20.74
C ILE A 97 -15.94 -4.25 -21.16
N LYS A 98 -16.26 -3.02 -20.73
CA LYS A 98 -15.46 -1.82 -21.03
C LYS A 98 -14.06 -1.91 -20.41
N MET A 99 -13.96 -2.43 -19.19
CA MET A 99 -12.68 -2.57 -18.49
C MET A 99 -11.85 -3.73 -19.02
N LEU A 100 -12.49 -4.85 -19.42
CA LEU A 100 -11.82 -5.93 -20.14
C LEU A 100 -11.21 -5.41 -21.45
N ASN A 101 -11.95 -4.58 -22.19
CA ASN A 101 -11.45 -3.90 -23.38
C ASN A 101 -10.27 -2.95 -23.06
N ALA A 102 -10.33 -2.20 -21.96
CA ALA A 102 -9.24 -1.34 -21.53
C ALA A 102 -7.97 -2.15 -21.16
N LEU A 103 -8.14 -3.29 -20.49
CA LEU A 103 -7.08 -4.19 -20.03
C LEU A 103 -6.58 -5.17 -21.11
N SER A 104 -7.16 -5.16 -22.32
CA SER A 104 -6.82 -6.09 -23.42
C SER A 104 -5.40 -5.91 -23.97
N GLU A 105 -4.74 -4.81 -23.65
CA GLU A 105 -3.35 -4.54 -24.05
C GLU A 105 -2.42 -4.39 -22.84
N LEU A 106 -2.81 -4.95 -21.69
CA LEU A 106 -2.01 -4.95 -20.47
C LEU A 106 -0.69 -5.69 -20.69
N GLU A 107 0.42 -5.13 -20.23
CA GLU A 107 1.76 -5.73 -20.37
C GLU A 107 2.40 -6.00 -19.00
N TRP A 108 2.12 -5.17 -18.01
CA TRP A 108 2.80 -5.19 -16.72
C TRP A 108 1.82 -5.29 -15.55
N ILE A 109 2.11 -6.20 -14.62
CA ILE A 109 1.46 -6.28 -13.32
C ILE A 109 2.52 -6.10 -12.23
N ILE A 110 2.30 -5.14 -11.35
CA ILE A 110 3.07 -5.00 -10.11
C ILE A 110 2.15 -5.40 -8.96
N ILE A 111 2.60 -6.31 -8.10
CA ILE A 111 1.92 -6.71 -6.87
C ILE A 111 2.79 -6.23 -5.73
N ASP A 112 2.29 -5.24 -5.00
CA ASP A 112 2.96 -4.71 -3.81
C ASP A 112 2.57 -5.51 -2.56
N GLU A 113 3.44 -5.48 -1.56
CA GLU A 113 3.30 -6.20 -0.29
C GLU A 113 2.80 -7.65 -0.46
N VAL A 114 3.50 -8.41 -1.31
CA VAL A 114 3.13 -9.79 -1.65
C VAL A 114 2.94 -10.67 -0.41
N HIS A 115 3.69 -10.44 0.67
CA HIS A 115 3.58 -11.22 1.91
C HIS A 115 2.19 -11.19 2.54
N GLU A 116 1.45 -10.09 2.41
CA GLU A 116 0.07 -9.96 2.90
C GLU A 116 -0.92 -10.87 2.16
N LEU A 117 -0.53 -11.33 0.97
CA LEU A 117 -1.36 -12.15 0.09
C LEU A 117 -0.98 -13.64 0.13
N LEU A 118 0.20 -13.98 0.65
CA LEU A 118 0.63 -15.38 0.72
C LEU A 118 -0.21 -16.14 1.73
N GLY A 119 -0.78 -17.27 1.30
CA GLY A 119 -1.59 -18.14 2.16
C GLY A 119 -2.98 -17.60 2.52
N SER A 120 -3.41 -16.47 1.94
CA SER A 120 -4.74 -15.89 2.19
C SER A 120 -5.75 -16.19 1.08
N GLU A 121 -7.03 -16.14 1.42
CA GLU A 121 -8.13 -16.22 0.44
C GLU A 121 -8.05 -15.10 -0.59
N ARG A 122 -7.67 -13.89 -0.13
CA ARG A 122 -7.42 -12.71 -0.97
C ARG A 122 -6.33 -12.99 -2.01
N GLY A 123 -5.23 -13.61 -1.60
CA GLY A 123 -4.17 -14.02 -2.52
C GLY A 123 -4.63 -15.09 -3.51
N SER A 124 -5.40 -16.07 -3.06
CA SER A 124 -5.96 -17.11 -3.93
C SER A 124 -6.84 -16.51 -5.03
N GLN A 125 -7.71 -15.57 -4.67
CA GLN A 125 -8.55 -14.84 -5.61
C GLN A 125 -7.74 -13.97 -6.57
N LEU A 126 -6.68 -13.32 -6.08
CA LEU A 126 -5.78 -12.53 -6.93
C LEU A 126 -5.06 -13.41 -7.96
N SER A 127 -4.54 -14.56 -7.55
CA SER A 127 -3.86 -15.51 -8.44
C SER A 127 -4.76 -15.91 -9.61
N LEU A 128 -6.03 -16.25 -9.32
CA LEU A 128 -7.03 -16.55 -10.37
C LEU A 128 -7.31 -15.32 -11.27
N SER A 129 -7.42 -14.13 -10.67
CA SER A 129 -7.68 -12.89 -11.40
C SER A 129 -6.54 -12.54 -12.36
N ILE A 130 -5.29 -12.80 -11.97
CA ILE A 130 -4.10 -12.60 -12.81
C ILE A 130 -4.09 -13.55 -14.00
N GLU A 131 -4.48 -14.82 -13.82
CA GLU A 131 -4.58 -15.75 -14.96
C GLU A 131 -5.72 -15.35 -15.92
N ARG A 132 -6.84 -14.83 -15.40
CA ARG A 132 -7.90 -14.22 -16.24
C ARG A 132 -7.40 -13.01 -17.02
N LEU A 133 -6.57 -12.16 -16.42
CA LEU A 133 -5.92 -11.05 -17.12
C LEU A 133 -4.98 -11.55 -18.21
N GLN A 134 -4.23 -12.62 -17.95
CA GLN A 134 -3.34 -13.22 -18.95
C GLN A 134 -4.11 -13.73 -20.16
N LEU A 135 -5.32 -14.28 -19.98
CA LEU A 135 -6.19 -14.70 -21.07
C LEU A 135 -6.83 -13.51 -21.81
N ASN A 136 -7.11 -12.42 -21.11
CA ASN A 136 -7.72 -11.21 -21.70
C ASN A 136 -6.72 -10.36 -22.48
N SER A 137 -5.45 -10.33 -22.06
CA SER A 137 -4.42 -9.53 -22.72
C SER A 137 -3.91 -10.18 -24.00
N LYS A 138 -3.66 -9.34 -25.01
CA LYS A 138 -2.97 -9.72 -26.26
C LYS A 138 -1.47 -9.98 -26.06
N PHE A 139 -0.92 -9.55 -24.93
CA PHE A 139 0.50 -9.65 -24.61
C PHE A 139 0.75 -10.67 -23.49
N SER A 140 1.95 -11.27 -23.48
CA SER A 140 2.41 -12.02 -22.32
C SER A 140 2.65 -11.04 -21.17
N LEU A 141 2.04 -11.29 -20.01
CA LEU A 141 2.14 -10.38 -18.88
C LEU A 141 3.47 -10.57 -18.16
N THR A 142 4.19 -9.46 -17.96
CA THR A 142 5.33 -9.42 -17.04
C THR A 142 4.84 -9.07 -15.66
N LYS A 143 5.11 -9.96 -14.69
CA LYS A 143 4.59 -9.87 -13.32
C LYS A 143 5.75 -9.61 -12.36
N ILE A 144 5.61 -8.57 -11.54
CA ILE A 144 6.61 -8.15 -10.57
C ILE A 144 5.97 -8.16 -9.19
N GLY A 145 6.55 -8.92 -8.26
CA GLY A 145 6.16 -8.92 -6.86
C GLY A 145 7.14 -8.10 -6.04
N LEU A 146 6.64 -7.24 -5.16
CA LEU A 146 7.41 -6.48 -4.19
C LEU A 146 7.07 -7.00 -2.79
N SER A 147 8.09 -7.24 -1.96
CA SER A 147 7.86 -7.59 -0.56
C SER A 147 8.99 -7.07 0.33
N ALA A 148 8.65 -6.68 1.55
CA ALA A 148 9.63 -6.36 2.58
C ALA A 148 10.25 -7.62 3.19
N THR A 149 9.40 -8.56 3.58
CA THR A 149 9.74 -9.80 4.27
C THR A 149 9.05 -10.95 3.56
N VAL A 150 9.73 -12.10 3.45
CA VAL A 150 9.13 -13.33 2.94
C VAL A 150 9.87 -14.50 3.59
N GLY A 151 9.12 -15.43 4.20
CA GLY A 151 9.70 -16.66 4.75
C GLY A 151 10.23 -17.58 3.65
N ASN A 152 9.34 -18.05 2.76
CA ASN A 152 9.71 -18.87 1.60
C ASN A 152 9.67 -18.05 0.30
N ILE A 153 10.86 -17.70 -0.17
CA ILE A 153 11.05 -16.83 -1.34
C ILE A 153 10.63 -17.53 -2.64
N GLU A 154 10.90 -18.82 -2.78
CA GLU A 154 10.54 -19.56 -4.00
C GLU A 154 9.03 -19.67 -4.16
N GLU A 155 8.31 -20.00 -3.07
CA GLU A 155 6.85 -20.08 -3.09
C GLU A 155 6.20 -18.72 -3.34
N ALA A 156 6.76 -17.64 -2.78
CA ALA A 156 6.31 -16.29 -3.10
C ALA A 156 6.54 -15.94 -4.58
N GLY A 157 7.66 -16.37 -5.15
CA GLY A 157 7.92 -16.24 -6.59
C GLY A 157 6.87 -16.97 -7.43
N LYS A 158 6.57 -18.23 -7.08
CA LYS A 158 5.54 -19.05 -7.74
C LYS A 158 4.14 -18.44 -7.61
N PHE A 159 3.81 -17.85 -6.47
CA PHE A 159 2.56 -17.11 -6.28
C PHE A 159 2.44 -15.93 -7.27
N VAL A 160 3.51 -15.15 -7.42
CA VAL A 160 3.51 -13.97 -8.30
C VAL A 160 3.46 -14.36 -9.78
N VAL A 161 4.35 -15.26 -10.23
CA VAL A 161 4.50 -15.53 -11.67
C VAL A 161 3.68 -16.73 -12.16
N GLY A 162 3.25 -17.61 -11.25
CA GLY A 162 2.65 -18.91 -11.55
C GLY A 162 3.69 -20.04 -11.57
N THR A 163 3.23 -21.27 -11.39
CA THR A 163 4.12 -22.44 -11.14
C THR A 163 4.97 -22.89 -12.33
N LYS A 164 4.60 -22.49 -13.56
CA LYS A 164 5.27 -22.94 -14.80
C LYS A 164 6.08 -21.84 -15.50
N ARG A 165 6.17 -20.64 -14.91
CA ARG A 165 6.85 -19.49 -15.52
C ARG A 165 8.20 -19.25 -14.83
N LYS A 166 9.17 -18.75 -15.58
CA LYS A 166 10.47 -18.36 -15.02
C LYS A 166 10.27 -17.22 -14.03
N CYS A 167 10.92 -17.32 -12.88
CA CYS A 167 10.92 -16.28 -11.85
C CYS A 167 12.36 -15.89 -11.54
N GLN A 168 12.68 -14.59 -11.62
CA GLN A 168 13.95 -14.07 -11.13
C GLN A 168 13.72 -13.40 -9.78
N ILE A 169 14.48 -13.84 -8.78
CA ILE A 169 14.45 -13.27 -7.44
C ILE A 169 15.58 -12.25 -7.33
N ILE A 170 15.20 -11.00 -7.06
CA ILE A 170 16.13 -9.93 -6.70
C ILE A 170 15.97 -9.68 -5.21
N ARG A 171 17.05 -9.91 -4.45
CA ARG A 171 17.07 -9.75 -2.99
C ARG A 171 18.13 -8.72 -2.59
N ASP A 172 17.69 -7.69 -1.90
CA ASP A 172 18.55 -6.79 -1.15
C ASP A 172 18.89 -7.46 0.19
N THR A 173 20.18 -7.55 0.48
CA THR A 173 20.72 -8.15 1.71
C THR A 173 21.20 -7.09 2.71
N SER A 174 20.97 -5.80 2.40
CA SER A 174 21.32 -4.69 3.28
C SER A 174 20.61 -4.83 4.62
N ILE A 175 21.38 -4.81 5.71
CA ILE A 175 20.86 -4.89 7.07
C ILE A 175 20.59 -3.46 7.54
N ARG A 176 19.32 -3.15 7.81
CA ARG A 176 18.96 -1.93 8.54
C ARG A 176 19.14 -2.21 10.02
N LYS A 177 20.03 -1.47 10.69
CA LYS A 177 20.16 -1.52 12.15
C LYS A 177 18.97 -0.78 12.74
N TYR A 178 18.23 -1.45 13.61
CA TYR A 178 17.17 -0.85 14.41
C TYR A 178 17.70 -0.65 15.83
N ASP A 179 17.45 0.52 16.39
CA ASP A 179 17.60 0.73 17.82
C ASP A 179 16.29 0.29 18.47
N VAL A 180 16.33 -0.83 19.18
CA VAL A 180 15.15 -1.48 19.74
C VAL A 180 15.34 -1.63 21.23
N GLU A 181 14.48 -0.95 21.99
CA GLU A 181 14.36 -1.13 23.43
C GLU A 181 13.00 -1.77 23.75
N VAL A 182 13.01 -2.76 24.65
CA VAL A 182 11.79 -3.42 25.12
C VAL A 182 11.53 -3.01 26.56
N LYS A 183 10.44 -2.27 26.79
CA LYS A 183 9.93 -1.94 28.12
C LYS A 183 8.69 -2.77 28.41
N PHE A 184 8.73 -3.55 29.48
CA PHE A 184 7.58 -4.31 29.95
C PHE A 184 6.85 -3.52 31.04
N VAL A 185 5.54 -3.36 30.89
CA VAL A 185 4.67 -2.69 31.87
C VAL A 185 3.67 -3.70 32.40
N THR A 186 3.69 -3.92 33.72
CA THR A 186 2.67 -4.70 34.42
C THR A 186 1.46 -3.83 34.72
N GLY A 187 0.26 -4.38 34.54
CA GLY A 187 -0.98 -3.72 34.96
C GLY A 187 -1.99 -3.60 33.82
N THR A 188 -2.77 -2.54 33.89
CA THR A 188 -3.83 -2.17 32.95
C THR A 188 -3.30 -1.26 31.85
N ILE A 189 -4.14 -1.00 30.85
CA ILE A 189 -3.84 -0.03 29.79
C ILE A 189 -3.70 1.41 30.31
N SER A 190 -4.26 1.74 31.49
CA SER A 190 -3.99 3.02 32.15
C SER A 190 -2.54 3.12 32.61
N ASP A 191 -1.97 2.04 33.18
CA ASP A 191 -0.57 2.00 33.59
C ASP A 191 0.36 2.10 32.38
N VAL A 192 -0.03 1.47 31.26
CA VAL A 192 0.65 1.61 29.97
C VAL A 192 0.60 3.06 29.48
N ALA A 193 -0.56 3.72 29.56
CA ALA A 193 -0.72 5.12 29.14
C ALA A 193 0.18 6.06 29.96
N GLU A 194 0.22 5.90 31.28
CA GLU A 194 1.10 6.67 32.16
C GLU A 194 2.57 6.47 31.78
N LYS A 195 2.99 5.21 31.57
CA LYS A 195 4.37 4.92 31.14
C LYS A 195 4.71 5.54 29.78
N ILE A 196 3.77 5.52 28.84
CA ILE A 196 3.95 6.17 27.53
C ILE A 196 4.14 7.67 27.70
N ILE A 197 3.32 8.33 28.52
CA ILE A 197 3.42 9.78 28.78
C ILE A 197 4.80 10.10 29.37
N GLU A 198 5.19 9.41 30.44
CA GLU A 198 6.51 9.58 31.07
C GLU A 198 7.63 9.41 30.05
N TYR A 199 7.60 8.32 29.29
CA TYR A 199 8.66 7.99 28.34
C TYR A 199 8.79 9.00 27.20
N VAL A 200 7.66 9.45 26.64
CA VAL A 200 7.65 10.44 25.55
C VAL A 200 8.13 11.81 26.06
N LEU A 201 7.74 12.21 27.26
CA LEU A 201 8.20 13.45 27.88
C LEU A 201 9.69 13.41 28.25
N GLU A 202 10.18 12.28 28.78
CA GLU A 202 11.59 12.07 29.09
C GLU A 202 12.48 12.11 27.85
N LEU A 203 12.03 11.51 26.75
CA LEU A 203 12.77 11.52 25.48
C LEU A 203 12.81 12.91 24.83
N ASN A 204 11.86 13.80 25.16
CA ASN A 204 11.75 15.16 24.62
C ASN A 204 11.96 15.21 23.11
N LEU A 205 11.20 14.38 22.38
CA LEU A 205 11.35 14.20 20.94
C LEU A 205 10.76 15.39 20.16
N ASP A 206 11.51 15.87 19.17
CA ASP A 206 11.03 16.83 18.16
C ASP A 206 10.35 16.14 16.96
N SER A 207 10.04 14.86 17.07
CA SER A 207 9.44 14.05 16.00
C SER A 207 8.13 13.40 16.42
N PRO A 208 7.18 13.18 15.48
CA PRO A 208 5.98 12.40 15.74
C PRO A 208 6.28 11.00 16.29
N VAL A 209 5.44 10.53 17.21
CA VAL A 209 5.52 9.18 17.77
C VAL A 209 4.32 8.37 17.29
N LEU A 210 4.60 7.20 16.72
CA LEU A 210 3.57 6.26 16.28
C LEU A 210 3.33 5.20 17.36
N LEU A 211 2.08 5.10 17.81
CA LEU A 211 1.61 4.07 18.73
C LEU A 211 0.71 3.11 17.95
N PHE A 212 0.95 1.81 18.11
CA PHE A 212 0.12 0.77 17.50
C PHE A 212 -0.62 -0.01 18.59
N THR A 213 -1.91 -0.23 18.41
CA THR A 213 -2.71 -1.12 19.26
C THR A 213 -3.31 -2.24 18.43
N ASN A 214 -3.67 -3.35 19.07
CA ASN A 214 -4.18 -4.53 18.36
C ASN A 214 -5.64 -4.36 17.92
N THR A 215 -6.42 -3.60 18.68
CA THR A 215 -7.84 -3.40 18.41
C THR A 215 -8.24 -1.94 18.38
N ARG A 216 -9.36 -1.66 17.70
CA ARG A 216 -9.98 -0.33 17.64
C ARG A 216 -10.43 0.17 19.02
N GLY A 217 -11.00 -0.73 19.82
CA GLY A 217 -11.43 -0.39 21.18
C GLY A 217 -10.26 0.00 22.08
N GLU A 218 -9.12 -0.70 21.98
CA GLU A 218 -7.90 -0.31 22.69
C GLU A 218 -7.34 1.02 22.21
N ALA A 219 -7.36 1.30 20.90
CA ALA A 219 -6.91 2.59 20.37
C ALA A 219 -7.76 3.75 20.90
N GLU A 220 -9.09 3.63 20.83
CA GLU A 220 -10.01 4.66 21.33
C GLU A 220 -9.85 4.86 22.85
N PHE A 221 -9.75 3.77 23.61
CA PHE A 221 -9.61 3.84 25.06
C PHE A 221 -8.26 4.43 25.49
N LEU A 222 -7.15 3.98 24.87
CA LEU A 222 -5.81 4.51 25.14
C LEU A 222 -5.73 6.00 24.76
N ALA A 223 -6.28 6.39 23.60
CA ALA A 223 -6.31 7.79 23.18
C ALA A 223 -7.09 8.66 24.18
N SER A 224 -8.21 8.17 24.71
CA SER A 224 -9.00 8.89 25.72
C SER A 224 -8.18 9.17 26.97
N ILE A 225 -7.48 8.14 27.49
CA ILE A 225 -6.65 8.28 28.70
C ILE A 225 -5.48 9.24 28.44
N LEU A 226 -4.81 9.12 27.30
CA LEU A 226 -3.69 9.99 26.94
C LEU A 226 -4.12 11.47 26.82
N LYS A 227 -5.30 11.73 26.22
CA LYS A 227 -5.87 13.09 26.11
C LYS A 227 -6.30 13.67 27.45
N GLU A 228 -6.78 12.83 28.37
CA GLU A 228 -7.19 13.28 29.71
C GLU A 228 -5.97 13.58 30.59
N LYS A 229 -4.93 12.74 30.53
CA LYS A 229 -3.78 12.78 31.44
C LYS A 229 -2.58 13.59 30.93
N SER A 230 -2.59 14.05 29.68
CA SER A 230 -1.47 14.79 29.11
C SER A 230 -1.93 15.95 28.21
N THR A 231 -1.06 16.93 28.03
CA THR A 231 -1.24 18.03 27.07
C THR A 231 -0.66 17.70 25.68
N ILE A 232 -0.20 16.47 25.49
CA ILE A 232 0.37 15.99 24.22
C ILE A 232 -0.75 15.95 23.19
N SER A 233 -0.46 16.37 21.96
CA SER A 233 -1.44 16.28 20.88
C SER A 233 -1.62 14.81 20.47
N ILE A 234 -2.84 14.28 20.58
CA ILE A 234 -3.14 12.87 20.29
C ILE A 234 -4.09 12.77 19.10
N GLU A 235 -3.63 12.14 18.03
CA GLU A 235 -4.41 11.85 16.83
C GLU A 235 -4.71 10.34 16.72
N LEU A 236 -5.88 10.00 16.20
CA LEU A 236 -6.36 8.62 16.14
C LEU A 236 -6.57 8.20 14.68
N HIS A 237 -6.13 6.99 14.32
CA HIS A 237 -6.28 6.42 13.00
C HIS A 237 -6.74 4.95 13.05
N HIS A 238 -7.94 4.68 12.55
CA HIS A 238 -8.42 3.32 12.32
C HIS A 238 -9.47 3.26 11.21
N GLY A 239 -9.68 2.07 10.65
CA GLY A 239 -10.55 1.86 9.49
C GLY A 239 -12.03 2.22 9.66
N SER A 240 -12.53 2.44 10.88
CA SER A 240 -13.91 2.92 11.13
C SER A 240 -14.05 4.43 10.97
N LEU A 241 -12.95 5.18 11.00
CA LEU A 241 -13.01 6.64 10.89
C LEU A 241 -13.38 7.07 9.47
N SER A 242 -14.01 8.25 9.39
CA SER A 242 -14.38 8.83 8.12
C SER A 242 -13.14 9.00 7.23
N LYS A 243 -13.39 8.99 5.92
CA LYS A 243 -12.33 9.16 4.92
C LYS A 243 -11.55 10.46 5.13
N GLU A 244 -12.26 11.55 5.45
CA GLU A 244 -11.69 12.88 5.68
C GLU A 244 -10.76 12.88 6.90
N VAL A 245 -11.22 12.38 8.05
CA VAL A 245 -10.41 12.30 9.28
C VAL A 245 -9.12 11.49 9.06
N ARG A 246 -9.20 10.36 8.35
CA ARG A 246 -8.01 9.55 8.05
C ARG A 246 -7.02 10.30 7.15
N GLU A 247 -7.51 11.02 6.15
CA GLU A 247 -6.67 11.81 5.25
C GLU A 247 -5.98 12.96 5.97
N ASP A 248 -6.69 13.69 6.82
CA ASP A 248 -6.14 14.81 7.58
C ASP A 248 -5.06 14.34 8.57
N THR A 249 -5.31 13.20 9.24
CA THR A 249 -4.34 12.57 10.15
C THR A 249 -3.07 12.14 9.40
N GLU A 250 -3.21 11.50 8.24
CA GLU A 250 -2.09 11.07 7.39
C GLU A 250 -1.28 12.25 6.85
N LEU A 251 -1.95 13.35 6.47
CA LEU A 251 -1.29 14.58 6.02
C LEU A 251 -0.52 15.26 7.15
N SER A 252 -1.15 15.41 8.30
CA SER A 252 -0.57 15.99 9.52
C SER A 252 0.69 15.25 9.96
N LEU A 253 0.64 13.92 10.02
CA LEU A 253 1.80 13.07 10.35
C LEU A 253 2.96 13.29 9.37
N ARG A 254 2.64 13.47 8.09
CA ARG A 254 3.64 13.59 7.03
C ARG A 254 4.30 14.96 6.97
N GLU A 255 3.55 16.01 7.26
CA GLU A 255 4.06 17.39 7.27
C GLU A 255 4.81 17.72 8.56
N GLY A 256 4.64 16.90 9.60
CA GLY A 256 5.24 17.15 10.92
C GLY A 256 4.68 18.42 11.54
N THR A 257 3.43 18.78 11.21
CA THR A 257 2.79 20.04 11.60
C THR A 257 2.62 20.20 13.11
N TRP A 258 2.72 19.12 13.87
CA TRP A 258 2.65 19.13 15.32
C TRP A 258 3.94 18.53 15.90
N ASN A 259 4.74 19.38 16.55
CA ASN A 259 5.86 18.92 17.35
C ASN A 259 5.28 18.14 18.55
N CYS A 260 5.71 16.89 18.70
CA CYS A 260 5.24 15.94 19.73
C CYS A 260 3.74 15.59 19.65
N SER A 261 3.34 14.92 18.57
CA SER A 261 2.03 14.25 18.46
C SER A 261 2.17 12.73 18.57
N LEU A 262 1.25 12.11 19.33
CA LEU A 262 1.08 10.66 19.36
C LEU A 262 -0.03 10.27 18.38
N TYR A 263 0.30 9.42 17.42
CA TYR A 263 -0.68 8.90 16.48
C TYR A 263 -0.97 7.44 16.80
N LEU A 264 -2.22 7.13 17.17
CA LEU A 264 -2.64 5.76 17.48
C LEU A 264 -3.22 5.09 16.24
N PHE A 265 -2.57 4.02 15.78
CA PHE A 265 -2.95 3.24 14.61
C PHE A 265 -3.44 1.84 15.00
N THR A 266 -4.45 1.36 14.25
CA THR A 266 -4.91 -0.04 14.26
C THR A 266 -4.95 -0.64 12.87
#